data_AF-G9E790-F1
#
_entry.id   AF-G9E790-F1
#
_cell.length_a   1.000
_cell.length_b   1.000
_cell.length_c   1.000
_cell.angle_alpha   90.00
_cell.angle_beta   90.00
_cell.angle_gamma   90.00
#
_symmetry.space_group_name_H-M   'P 1'
#
loop_
_entity.id
_entity.type
_entity.pdbx_description
1 polymer ?
#
loop_
_entity_poly.entity_id
_entity_poly.type
_entity_poly.pdbx_seq_one_letter_code
_entity_poly.pdbx_strand_id
1 'polypeptide(L)'
;NTRDELRNLAQQALAHSSQLIIDKSLKGWKEVEYEVVRDAYDNCITVCNMENVDPLGIHTGESIVVAPSQTLSNREYNMLRTVAIKVIRHFGIVGECNIQYALNPNSEEYYIIEANARLSRSSALASKATGYPLAYVAAKLALGIPLPKIKNSVTGKTTACFEPSLDYCVVKIP
;
A
#
# COMPACT_ATOMS: atom_id res chain seq x y z
N ASN A 1 -3.01 25.62 11.71
CA ASN A 1 -2.15 24.99 12.73
C ASN A 1 -2.25 25.70 14.08
N THR A 2 -3.41 25.74 14.73
CA THR A 2 -3.56 26.36 16.08
C THR A 2 -4.16 25.40 17.10
N ARG A 3 -4.05 25.72 18.39
CA ARG A 3 -4.67 24.93 19.48
C ARG A 3 -6.18 24.84 19.34
N ASP A 4 -6.82 25.91 18.87
CA ASP A 4 -8.27 25.94 18.71
C ASP A 4 -8.73 25.13 17.51
N GLU A 5 -7.96 25.14 16.41
CA GLU A 5 -8.19 24.25 15.28
C GLU A 5 -8.07 22.77 15.69
N LEU A 6 -7.03 22.41 16.46
CA LEU A 6 -6.88 21.06 16.99
C LEU A 6 -8.09 20.64 17.84
N ARG A 7 -8.59 21.52 18.72
CA ARG A 7 -9.78 21.23 19.54
C ARG A 7 -11.01 20.99 18.68
N ASN A 8 -11.22 21.84 17.67
CA ASN A 8 -12.37 21.71 16.77
C ASN A 8 -12.33 20.40 15.98
N LEU A 9 -11.18 20.06 15.40
CA LEU A 9 -10.99 18.80 14.67
C LEU A 9 -11.12 17.59 15.58
N ALA A 10 -10.54 17.63 16.79
CA ALA A 10 -10.62 16.54 17.75
C ALA A 10 -12.06 16.30 18.22
N GLN A 11 -12.85 17.35 18.46
CA GLN A 11 -14.26 17.21 18.83
C GLN A 11 -15.08 16.54 17.72
N GLN A 12 -14.86 16.94 16.46
CA GLN A 12 -15.52 16.33 15.32
C GLN A 12 -15.14 14.85 15.16
N ALA A 13 -13.84 14.54 15.24
CA ALA A 13 -13.35 13.18 15.09
C ALA A 13 -13.81 12.26 16.24
N LEU A 14 -13.85 12.78 17.48
CA LEU A 14 -14.30 12.02 18.65
C LEU A 14 -15.80 11.69 18.64
N ALA A 15 -16.60 12.34 17.78
CA ALA A 15 -17.99 11.95 17.54
C ALA A 15 -18.10 10.65 16.73
N HIS A 16 -17.05 10.26 15.99
CA HIS A 16 -17.02 9.09 15.12
C HIS A 16 -16.07 7.98 15.63
N SER A 17 -15.08 8.32 16.46
CA SER A 17 -14.12 7.38 17.05
C SER A 17 -13.87 7.72 18.51
N SER A 18 -13.62 6.72 19.35
CA SER A 18 -13.24 6.95 20.76
C SER A 18 -11.75 7.28 20.94
N GLN A 19 -10.95 7.20 19.87
CA GLN A 19 -9.50 7.36 19.91
C GLN A 19 -9.02 8.25 18.78
N LEU A 20 -8.01 9.09 19.07
CA LEU A 20 -7.26 9.88 18.12
C LEU A 20 -5.77 9.58 18.24
N ILE A 21 -5.07 9.64 17.12
CA ILE A 21 -3.61 9.65 17.06
C ILE A 21 -3.21 11.06 16.59
N ILE A 22 -2.27 11.68 17.30
CA ILE A 22 -1.77 13.03 16.99
C ILE A 22 -0.28 12.90 16.68
N ASP A 23 0.05 13.04 15.41
CA ASP A 23 1.42 12.85 14.92
C ASP A 23 2.14 14.16 14.62
N LYS A 24 3.47 14.09 14.61
CA LYS A 24 4.29 15.18 14.07
C LYS A 24 3.99 15.36 12.58
N SER A 25 3.97 16.60 12.10
CA SER A 25 3.76 16.88 10.68
C SER A 25 4.95 16.40 9.85
N LEU A 26 4.66 15.61 8.83
CA LEU A 26 5.58 15.17 7.77
C LEU A 26 5.19 15.80 6.42
N LYS A 27 4.51 16.96 6.45
CA LYS A 27 4.00 17.62 5.25
C LYS A 27 5.12 17.85 4.22
N GLY A 28 4.87 17.49 2.97
CA GLY A 28 5.84 17.63 1.89
C GLY A 28 6.74 16.41 1.68
N TRP A 29 6.64 15.38 2.54
CA TRP A 29 7.32 14.10 2.31
C TRP A 29 6.63 13.33 1.17
N LYS A 30 7.40 12.47 0.50
CA LYS A 30 6.85 11.59 -0.53
C LYS A 30 5.91 10.59 0.13
N GLU A 31 4.73 10.37 -0.45
CA GLU A 31 3.79 9.37 0.04
C GLU A 31 3.77 8.17 -0.92
N VAL A 32 4.10 7.00 -0.39
CA VAL A 32 4.32 5.77 -1.15
C VAL A 32 3.47 4.65 -0.57
N GLU A 33 2.80 3.88 -1.43
CA GLU A 33 1.95 2.77 -1.02
C GLU A 33 2.41 1.46 -1.65
N TYR A 34 2.23 0.35 -0.91
CA TYR A 34 2.49 -1.00 -1.41
C TYR A 34 1.27 -1.90 -1.17
N GLU A 35 0.88 -2.63 -2.20
CA GLU A 35 -0.10 -3.71 -2.12
C GLU A 35 0.64 -5.03 -1.90
N VAL A 36 0.45 -5.61 -0.72
CA VAL A 36 1.19 -6.79 -0.28
C VAL A 36 0.25 -7.97 -0.18
N VAL A 37 0.68 -9.13 -0.68
CA VAL A 37 -0.09 -10.37 -0.61
C VAL A 37 0.74 -11.42 0.11
N ARG A 38 0.15 -12.09 1.09
CA ARG A 38 0.78 -13.15 1.87
C ARG A 38 -0.15 -14.34 2.04
N ASP A 39 0.36 -15.55 1.77
CA ASP A 39 -0.36 -16.79 2.02
C ASP A 39 -0.06 -17.41 3.39
N ALA A 40 -0.80 -18.46 3.75
CA ALA A 40 -0.64 -19.18 5.01
C ALA A 40 0.70 -19.96 5.11
N TYR A 41 1.47 -20.03 4.03
CA TYR A 41 2.73 -20.77 3.91
C TYR A 41 3.94 -19.83 3.85
N ASP A 42 3.72 -18.56 4.22
CA ASP A 42 4.71 -17.49 4.31
C ASP A 42 5.32 -17.05 2.96
N ASN A 43 4.71 -17.43 1.83
CA ASN A 43 4.98 -16.75 0.58
C ASN A 43 4.41 -15.34 0.66
N CYS A 44 5.24 -14.34 0.40
CA CYS A 44 4.88 -12.94 0.54
C CYS A 44 5.47 -12.13 -0.63
N ILE A 45 4.62 -11.39 -1.32
CA ILE A 45 4.97 -10.62 -2.52
C ILE A 45 4.39 -9.20 -2.44
N THR A 46 5.06 -8.25 -3.08
CA THR A 46 4.50 -6.91 -3.30
C THR A 46 3.98 -6.80 -4.73
N VAL A 47 2.66 -6.79 -4.89
CA VAL A 47 2.00 -6.85 -6.20
C VAL A 47 2.08 -5.53 -6.95
N CYS A 48 2.00 -4.41 -6.23
CA CYS A 48 2.07 -3.08 -6.84
C CYS A 48 2.65 -2.10 -5.82
N ASN A 49 3.50 -1.20 -6.30
CA ASN A 49 3.90 0.00 -5.57
C ASN A 49 3.36 1.24 -6.29
N MET A 50 2.88 2.19 -5.51
CA MET A 50 2.28 3.43 -5.99
C MET A 50 2.99 4.62 -5.36
N GLU A 51 3.16 5.69 -6.13
CA GLU A 51 3.73 6.95 -5.66
C GLU A 51 2.70 8.06 -5.84
N ASN A 52 2.42 8.78 -4.77
CA ASN A 52 1.55 9.95 -4.83
C ASN A 52 2.35 11.11 -5.42
N VAL A 53 1.79 11.77 -6.43
CA VAL A 53 2.36 12.99 -7.02
C VAL A 53 2.14 14.17 -6.07
N ASP A 54 0.95 14.22 -5.47
CA ASP A 54 0.67 15.12 -4.36
C ASP A 54 1.40 14.63 -3.10
N PRO A 55 2.15 15.49 -2.40
CA PRO A 55 2.91 15.09 -1.23
C PRO A 55 2.01 14.86 -0.01
N LEU A 56 2.58 14.20 1.00
CA LEU A 56 1.89 13.90 2.25
C LEU A 56 1.24 15.16 2.84
N GLY A 57 -0.03 15.01 3.23
CA GLY A 57 -0.91 16.09 3.70
C GLY A 57 -2.17 16.24 2.85
N ILE A 58 -2.22 15.59 1.69
CA ILE A 58 -3.42 15.36 0.89
C ILE A 58 -3.71 13.86 0.96
N HIS A 59 -4.95 13.47 1.25
CA HIS A 59 -5.29 12.06 1.43
C HIS A 59 -5.14 11.31 0.09
N THR A 60 -4.55 10.11 0.06
CA THR A 60 -4.28 9.32 -1.18
C THR A 60 -5.48 9.18 -2.12
N GLY A 61 -6.67 9.03 -1.55
CA GLY A 61 -7.95 9.06 -2.27
C GLY A 61 -8.23 10.34 -3.08
N GLU A 62 -7.71 11.49 -2.66
CA GLU A 62 -7.78 12.82 -3.28
C GLU A 62 -6.48 13.22 -4.00
N SER A 63 -5.43 12.40 -3.89
CA SER A 63 -4.16 12.61 -4.59
C SER A 63 -4.18 12.07 -6.01
N ILE A 64 -3.38 12.68 -6.88
CA ILE A 64 -2.91 12.07 -8.12
C ILE A 64 -1.88 11.01 -7.76
N VAL A 65 -2.05 9.79 -8.31
CA VAL A 65 -1.21 8.64 -7.97
C VAL A 65 -0.71 7.96 -9.24
N VAL A 66 0.55 7.54 -9.24
CA VAL A 66 1.17 6.81 -10.34
C VAL A 66 1.61 5.41 -9.92
N ALA A 67 1.55 4.46 -10.87
CA ALA A 67 2.09 3.11 -10.73
C ALA A 67 2.91 2.71 -11.96
N PRO A 68 4.13 2.16 -11.80
CA PRO A 68 4.86 1.99 -10.54
C PRO A 68 5.41 3.32 -9.98
N SER A 69 6.03 3.32 -8.80
CA SER A 69 6.78 4.51 -8.31
C SER A 69 7.88 4.91 -9.29
N GLN A 70 8.13 6.22 -9.41
CA GLN A 70 8.99 6.83 -10.43
C GLN A 70 10.27 7.44 -9.84
N THR A 71 10.22 7.96 -8.61
CA THR A 71 11.34 8.73 -8.04
C THR A 71 12.11 8.02 -6.94
N LEU A 72 11.83 6.73 -6.73
CA LEU A 72 12.56 5.90 -5.77
C LEU A 72 13.83 5.34 -6.41
N SER A 73 14.94 5.48 -5.72
CA SER A 73 16.12 4.67 -5.99
C SER A 73 15.81 3.19 -5.73
N ASN A 74 16.59 2.30 -6.36
CA ASN A 74 16.47 0.86 -6.10
C ASN A 74 16.67 0.52 -4.61
N ARG A 75 17.48 1.30 -3.89
CA ARG A 75 17.71 1.10 -2.46
C ARG A 75 16.49 1.47 -1.62
N GLU A 76 15.89 2.63 -1.87
CA GLU A 76 14.64 3.04 -1.21
C GLU A 76 13.50 2.06 -1.51
N TYR A 77 13.35 1.65 -2.78
CA TYR A 77 12.35 0.66 -3.18
C TYR A 77 12.50 -0.66 -2.40
N ASN A 78 13.70 -1.23 -2.36
CA ASN A 78 13.93 -2.50 -1.67
C ASN A 78 13.84 -2.37 -0.14
N MET A 79 14.19 -1.21 0.42
CA MET A 79 14.00 -0.90 1.82
C MET A 79 12.51 -0.93 2.18
N LEU A 80 11.68 -0.14 1.48
CA LEU A 80 10.22 -0.08 1.73
C LEU A 80 9.53 -1.42 1.45
N ARG A 81 9.90 -2.11 0.36
CA ARG A 81 9.42 -3.48 0.06
C ARG A 81 9.72 -4.46 1.21
N THR A 82 10.95 -4.43 1.74
CA THR A 82 11.35 -5.30 2.85
C THR A 82 10.56 -5.00 4.12
N VAL A 83 10.30 -3.72 4.40
CA VAL A 83 9.48 -3.29 5.53
C VAL A 83 8.04 -3.79 5.37
N ALA A 84 7.45 -3.64 4.18
CA ALA A 84 6.10 -4.11 3.87
C ALA A 84 5.92 -5.59 4.21
N ILE A 85 6.87 -6.41 3.76
CA ILE A 85 6.91 -7.86 4.01
C ILE A 85 7.09 -8.18 5.50
N LYS A 86 7.92 -7.41 6.22
CA LYS A 86 8.10 -7.60 7.68
C LYS A 86 6.83 -7.25 8.45
N VAL A 87 6.16 -6.17 8.09
CA VAL A 87 4.95 -5.68 8.77
C VAL A 87 3.80 -6.67 8.60
N ILE A 88 3.50 -7.09 7.37
CA ILE A 88 2.42 -8.05 7.10
C ILE A 88 2.65 -9.40 7.81
N ARG A 89 3.91 -9.85 7.88
CA ARG A 89 4.31 -11.05 8.64
C ARG A 89 4.13 -10.87 10.13
N HIS A 90 4.57 -9.74 10.68
CA HIS A 90 4.47 -9.44 12.10
C HIS A 90 3.01 -9.40 12.58
N PHE A 91 2.12 -8.81 11.79
CA PHE A 91 0.68 -8.79 12.08
C PHE A 91 -0.03 -10.12 11.78
N GLY A 92 0.65 -11.12 11.21
CA GLY A 92 0.07 -12.42 10.90
C GLY A 92 -1.00 -12.39 9.81
N ILE A 93 -1.00 -11.37 8.95
CA ILE A 93 -2.02 -11.22 7.91
C ILE A 93 -1.85 -12.34 6.86
N VAL A 94 -2.99 -12.93 6.48
CA VAL A 94 -3.13 -13.88 5.36
C VAL A 94 -4.19 -13.32 4.42
N GLY A 95 -3.83 -13.13 3.16
CA GLY A 95 -4.64 -12.39 2.20
C GLY A 95 -3.86 -11.21 1.64
N GLU A 96 -4.48 -10.04 1.62
CA GLU A 96 -3.96 -8.81 1.03
C GLU A 96 -3.95 -7.68 2.08
N CYS A 97 -2.97 -6.79 1.98
CA CYS A 97 -2.82 -5.61 2.82
C CYS A 97 -2.19 -4.46 2.01
N ASN A 98 -2.79 -3.28 2.10
CA ASN A 98 -2.17 -2.02 1.67
C ASN A 98 -1.36 -1.44 2.83
N ILE A 99 -0.13 -0.98 2.57
CA ILE A 99 0.71 -0.28 3.55
C ILE A 99 1.21 1.04 2.97
N GLN A 100 1.18 2.09 3.79
CA GLN A 100 1.52 3.45 3.38
C GLN A 100 2.74 3.97 4.13
N TYR A 101 3.58 4.73 3.43
CA TYR A 101 4.82 5.31 3.93
C TYR A 101 4.89 6.80 3.63
N ALA A 102 5.50 7.54 4.54
CA ALA A 102 6.09 8.83 4.26
C ALA A 102 7.61 8.67 4.14
N LEU A 103 8.19 9.02 2.99
CA LEU A 103 9.63 8.97 2.72
C LEU A 103 10.18 10.39 2.57
N ASN A 104 11.29 10.69 3.25
CA ASN A 104 11.95 11.97 3.15
C ASN A 104 12.49 12.18 1.73
N PRO A 105 12.21 13.31 1.05
CA PRO A 105 12.70 13.52 -0.31
C PRO A 105 14.22 13.69 -0.41
N ASN A 106 14.89 13.96 0.71
CA ASN A 106 16.33 14.28 0.77
C ASN A 106 17.15 13.22 1.53
N SER A 107 16.53 12.16 2.06
CA SER A 107 17.21 11.10 2.81
C SER A 107 16.42 9.79 2.80
N GLU A 108 17.02 8.71 3.29
CA GLU A 108 16.33 7.41 3.43
C GLU A 108 15.46 7.32 4.70
N GLU A 109 15.24 8.45 5.40
CA GLU A 109 14.35 8.47 6.57
C GLU A 109 12.91 8.25 6.11
N TYR A 110 12.22 7.29 6.72
CA TYR A 110 10.82 7.00 6.43
C TYR A 110 10.02 6.73 7.71
N TYR A 111 8.71 6.91 7.61
CA TYR A 111 7.74 6.51 8.63
C TYR A 111 6.67 5.63 7.98
N ILE A 112 6.20 4.62 8.71
CA ILE A 112 4.98 3.89 8.36
C ILE A 112 3.80 4.72 8.83
N ILE A 113 2.87 5.02 7.94
CA ILE A 113 1.67 5.82 8.25
C ILE A 113 0.56 4.91 8.75
N GLU A 114 0.16 3.95 7.92
CA GLU A 114 -0.85 2.96 8.29
C GLU A 114 -0.69 1.67 7.48
N ALA A 115 -1.37 0.61 7.95
CA ALA A 115 -1.53 -0.64 7.23
C ALA A 115 -3.01 -1.06 7.28
N ASN A 116 -3.61 -1.22 6.11
CA ASN A 116 -5.00 -1.65 5.93
C ASN A 116 -5.03 -3.15 5.65
N ALA A 117 -5.34 -3.96 6.66
CA ALA A 117 -5.45 -5.43 6.56
C ALA A 117 -6.75 -5.88 5.85
N ARG A 118 -7.02 -5.32 4.68
CA ARG A 118 -8.20 -5.58 3.84
C ARG A 118 -7.98 -5.01 2.44
N LEU A 119 -8.83 -5.47 1.51
CA LEU A 119 -8.97 -4.82 0.21
C LEU A 119 -9.35 -3.34 0.35
N SER A 120 -8.76 -2.53 -0.51
CA SER A 120 -8.90 -1.08 -0.51
C SER A 120 -9.21 -0.53 -1.91
N ARG A 121 -9.45 0.78 -2.00
CA ARG A 121 -9.51 1.49 -3.29
C ARG A 121 -8.18 1.39 -4.04
N SER A 122 -7.05 1.45 -3.32
CA SER A 122 -5.71 1.25 -3.85
C SER A 122 -5.53 -0.17 -4.40
N SER A 123 -6.08 -1.20 -3.75
CA SER A 123 -6.06 -2.59 -4.24
C SER A 123 -6.84 -2.76 -5.55
N ALA A 124 -7.97 -2.05 -5.70
CA ALA A 124 -8.71 -2.05 -6.95
C ALA A 124 -7.91 -1.37 -8.08
N LEU A 125 -7.29 -0.22 -7.80
CA LEU A 125 -6.40 0.47 -8.73
C LEU A 125 -5.23 -0.43 -9.16
N ALA A 126 -4.52 -1.02 -8.20
CA ALA A 126 -3.40 -1.92 -8.44
C ALA A 126 -3.80 -3.16 -9.25
N SER A 127 -4.99 -3.72 -9.01
CA SER A 127 -5.48 -4.85 -9.80
C SER A 127 -5.70 -4.48 -11.27
N LYS A 128 -6.16 -3.24 -11.53
CA LYS A 128 -6.29 -2.71 -12.90
C LYS A 128 -4.96 -2.34 -13.51
N ALA A 129 -4.06 -1.75 -12.72
CA ALA A 129 -2.74 -1.35 -13.18
C ALA A 129 -1.89 -2.55 -13.58
N THR A 130 -1.93 -3.64 -12.82
CA THR A 130 -1.05 -4.80 -13.02
C THR A 130 -1.69 -5.97 -13.78
N GLY A 131 -3.01 -5.96 -13.91
CA GLY A 131 -3.77 -7.14 -14.35
C GLY A 131 -3.80 -8.28 -13.32
N TYR A 132 -3.23 -8.09 -12.12
CA TYR A 132 -3.22 -9.08 -11.04
C TYR A 132 -4.50 -8.96 -10.20
N PRO A 133 -5.39 -9.97 -10.16
CA PRO A 133 -6.69 -9.83 -9.51
C PRO A 133 -6.59 -10.02 -7.98
N LEU A 134 -6.17 -8.98 -7.24
CA LEU A 134 -5.90 -9.04 -5.79
C LEU A 134 -7.05 -9.64 -4.99
N ALA A 135 -8.29 -9.20 -5.22
CA ALA A 135 -9.46 -9.70 -4.52
C ALA A 135 -9.71 -11.20 -4.74
N TYR A 136 -9.51 -11.68 -5.98
CA TYR A 136 -9.65 -13.10 -6.32
C TYR A 136 -8.57 -13.93 -5.63
N VAL A 137 -7.32 -13.47 -5.68
CA VAL A 137 -6.20 -14.15 -5.03
C VAL A 137 -6.41 -14.19 -3.52
N ALA A 138 -6.69 -13.05 -2.87
CA ALA A 138 -6.94 -12.98 -1.43
C ALA A 138 -8.07 -13.93 -0.99
N ALA A 139 -9.16 -14.03 -1.75
CA ALA A 139 -10.24 -14.98 -1.46
C ALA A 139 -9.78 -16.45 -1.54
N LYS A 140 -8.88 -16.79 -2.48
CA LYS A 140 -8.28 -18.14 -2.56
C LYS A 140 -7.32 -18.40 -1.39
N LEU A 141 -6.54 -17.41 -0.97
CA LEU A 141 -5.66 -17.52 0.19
C LEU A 141 -6.44 -17.76 1.48
N ALA A 142 -7.61 -17.11 1.63
CA ALA A 142 -8.51 -17.34 2.76
C ALA A 142 -9.07 -18.77 2.82
N LEU A 143 -9.09 -19.49 1.69
CA LEU A 143 -9.44 -20.92 1.61
C LEU A 143 -8.22 -21.85 1.83
N GLY A 144 -7.07 -21.31 2.25
CA GLY A 144 -5.84 -22.08 2.47
C GLY A 144 -5.11 -22.49 1.19
N ILE A 145 -5.46 -21.93 0.03
CA ILE A 145 -4.78 -22.24 -1.23
C ILE A 145 -3.50 -21.40 -1.31
N PRO A 146 -2.31 -21.99 -1.47
CA PRO A 146 -1.05 -21.24 -1.54
C PRO A 146 -0.88 -20.50 -2.87
N LEU A 147 -0.12 -19.40 -2.86
CA LEU A 147 0.14 -18.56 -4.05
C LEU A 147 0.65 -19.36 -5.26
N PRO A 148 1.60 -20.31 -5.14
CA PRO A 148 2.07 -21.13 -6.26
C PRO A 148 1.02 -22.06 -6.89
N LYS A 149 -0.13 -22.29 -6.23
CA LYS A 149 -1.21 -23.14 -6.77
C LYS A 149 -2.31 -22.33 -7.47
N ILE A 150 -2.31 -21.02 -7.31
CA ILE A 150 -3.24 -20.13 -8.00
C ILE A 150 -2.63 -19.81 -9.38
N LYS A 151 -3.37 -20.08 -10.46
CA LYS A 151 -2.91 -19.75 -11.82
C LYS A 151 -3.02 -18.25 -12.07
N ASN A 152 -2.04 -17.69 -12.76
CA ASN A 152 -2.15 -16.34 -13.32
C ASN A 152 -3.09 -16.37 -14.53
N SER A 153 -4.24 -15.71 -14.43
CA SER A 153 -5.27 -15.66 -15.47
C SER A 153 -4.84 -14.89 -16.72
N VAL A 154 -3.85 -13.99 -16.62
CA VAL A 154 -3.37 -13.18 -17.75
C VAL A 154 -2.43 -13.99 -18.63
N THR A 155 -1.44 -14.67 -18.05
CA THR A 155 -0.43 -15.43 -18.82
C THR A 155 -0.89 -16.84 -19.15
N GLY A 156 -1.79 -17.42 -18.35
CA GLY A 156 -2.27 -18.81 -18.44
C GLY A 156 -1.20 -19.89 -18.18
N LYS A 157 0.06 -19.50 -18.01
CA LYS A 157 1.23 -20.40 -17.89
C LYS A 157 1.99 -20.26 -16.57
N THR A 158 1.87 -19.11 -15.90
CA THR A 158 2.53 -18.85 -14.61
C THR A 158 1.54 -18.93 -13.44
N THR A 159 2.06 -18.80 -12.23
CA THR A 159 1.27 -18.81 -10.99
C THR A 159 1.04 -17.38 -10.49
N ALA A 160 0.25 -17.21 -9.44
CA ALA A 160 0.06 -15.94 -8.76
C ALA A 160 1.25 -15.57 -7.83
N CYS A 161 2.26 -16.43 -7.70
CA CYS A 161 3.42 -16.20 -6.83
C CYS A 161 4.54 -15.45 -7.55
N PHE A 162 4.29 -14.20 -7.92
CA PHE A 162 5.26 -13.33 -8.59
C PHE A 162 4.93 -11.86 -8.34
N GLU A 163 5.90 -10.98 -8.53
CA GLU A 163 5.70 -9.53 -8.52
C GLU A 163 5.55 -9.06 -9.98
N PRO A 164 4.40 -8.46 -10.37
CA PRO A 164 4.22 -7.90 -11.70
C PRO A 164 5.28 -6.85 -12.06
N SER A 165 5.65 -6.80 -13.34
CA SER A 165 6.48 -5.74 -13.93
C SER A 165 5.65 -5.04 -15.01
N LEU A 166 5.74 -3.71 -15.03
CA LEU A 166 4.94 -2.84 -15.89
C LEU A 166 5.84 -2.18 -16.93
N ASP A 167 5.49 -2.30 -18.20
CA ASP A 167 6.11 -1.62 -19.35
C ASP A 167 5.34 -0.35 -19.77
N TYR A 168 4.45 0.12 -18.90
CA TYR A 168 3.68 1.35 -19.01
C TYR A 168 3.54 2.03 -17.64
N CYS A 169 3.11 3.29 -17.64
CA CYS A 169 2.79 4.04 -16.44
C CYS A 169 1.28 4.24 -16.35
N VAL A 170 0.71 3.97 -15.18
CA VAL A 170 -0.70 4.21 -14.87
C VAL A 170 -0.80 5.47 -14.05
N VAL A 171 -1.76 6.33 -14.38
CA VAL A 171 -2.06 7.56 -13.65
C VAL A 171 -3.51 7.52 -13.20
N LYS A 172 -3.75 7.66 -11.90
CA LYS A 172 -5.05 7.92 -11.30
C LYS A 172 -5.14 9.40 -10.95
N ILE A 173 -6.21 10.05 -11.39
CA ILE A 173 -6.59 11.41 -10.99
C ILE A 173 -7.99 11.27 -10.35
N PRO A 174 -8.21 11.81 -9.13
CA PRO A 174 -9.52 11.76 -8.46
C PRO A 174 -10.63 12.48 -9.23
#